data_AF-A0A9E5IX24-F1
#
_entry.id   AF-A0A9E5IX24-F1
#
_cell.length_a   1.000
_cell.length_b   1.000
_cell.length_c   1.000
_cell.angle_alpha   90.00
_cell.angle_beta   90.00
_cell.angle_gamma   90.00
#
_symmetry.space_group_name_H-M   'P 1'
#
loop_
_entity.id
_entity.type
_entity.pdbx_description
1 polymer ?
#
loop_
_entity_poly.entity_id
_entity_poly.type
_entity_poly.pdbx_seq_one_letter_code
_entity_poly.pdbx_strand_id
1 'polypeptide(L)'
;DLIDGIALEPLLEKRSQGLRKPETAPQVRKNTQKEFPEGIPAYGADALRFTFAALASLGRSINFDSKRCEGYRNFCNKLWNATRFVLMNCEGQDCGLKEHTKAECAVGGPAHGYMSFSQADRWISSKIQRVEADVAKGFAEYRLDNVANAIYDFVWNEFCDWYLEIAKVQINTGDASQQRATRRTLIRTLETILRLVHPITPFISEELWQKVAPVAGRAGPSVSIAAYPVSQPERIDEQAEAHVAKLKTLVDACRNLRGEMNVSPATKLPLYVLGDAAFMKSAGPVLQALAKLNEVKVFDSEAEWTQAAAAAPVAVVGEARLCLFMEVDVAAEKIRLRKEVARLEGEIGKANGKLSNEAFVAKAPPAVIEQELKRVADFEATLLKVNAQLIQLEAMPAKS
;
A
#
# COMPACT_ATOMS: atom_id res chain seq x y z
N ASP A 1 -32.11 0.99 -3.63
CA ASP A 1 -31.31 1.92 -4.48
C ASP A 1 -29.85 1.91 -4.07
N LEU A 2 -29.45 2.47 -2.91
CA LEU A 2 -28.03 2.46 -2.52
C LEU A 2 -27.51 1.06 -2.14
N ILE A 3 -28.36 0.23 -1.51
CA ILE A 3 -27.98 -1.14 -1.10
C ILE A 3 -27.95 -2.06 -2.32
N ASP A 4 -29.08 -2.19 -3.01
CA ASP A 4 -29.28 -3.17 -4.10
C ASP A 4 -28.91 -2.63 -5.50
N GLY A 5 -28.57 -1.35 -5.62
CA GLY A 5 -28.43 -0.66 -6.90
C GLY A 5 -29.79 -0.23 -7.48
N ILE A 6 -29.72 0.62 -8.52
CA ILE A 6 -30.86 0.98 -9.37
C ILE A 6 -30.34 1.54 -10.70
N ALA A 7 -30.87 1.04 -11.82
CA ALA A 7 -30.52 1.54 -13.15
C ALA A 7 -31.01 2.99 -13.36
N LEU A 8 -30.44 3.69 -14.34
CA LEU A 8 -30.75 5.10 -14.60
C LEU A 8 -32.25 5.36 -14.79
N GLU A 9 -32.93 4.65 -15.69
CA GLU A 9 -34.32 4.97 -16.04
C GLU A 9 -35.29 4.85 -14.84
N PRO A 10 -35.30 3.73 -14.10
CA PRO A 10 -36.10 3.63 -12.87
C PRO A 10 -35.73 4.70 -11.82
N LEU A 11 -34.45 5.08 -11.71
CA LEU A 11 -34.00 6.14 -10.80
C LEU A 11 -34.55 7.51 -11.21
N LEU A 12 -34.54 7.82 -12.51
CA LEU A 12 -35.08 9.07 -13.04
C LEU A 12 -36.59 9.15 -12.80
N GLU A 13 -37.32 8.08 -13.04
CA GLU A 13 -38.75 8.00 -12.74
C GLU A 13 -39.00 8.27 -11.25
N LYS A 14 -38.34 7.50 -10.38
CA LYS A 14 -38.51 7.61 -8.92
C LYS A 14 -38.17 8.99 -8.37
N ARG A 15 -37.09 9.63 -8.84
CA ARG A 15 -36.68 10.98 -8.39
C ARG A 15 -37.53 12.11 -8.96
N SER A 16 -38.32 11.85 -10.01
CA SER A 16 -39.16 12.87 -10.66
C SER A 16 -40.65 12.78 -10.32
N GLN A 17 -41.07 11.74 -9.58
CA GLN A 17 -42.42 11.57 -9.07
C GLN A 17 -42.59 12.19 -7.67
N GLY A 18 -43.81 12.64 -7.35
CA GLY A 18 -44.17 13.13 -6.00
C GLY A 18 -43.45 14.42 -5.56
N LEU A 19 -42.83 15.15 -6.49
CA LEU A 19 -42.16 16.41 -6.19
C LEU A 19 -43.15 17.46 -5.70
N ARG A 20 -42.79 18.19 -4.63
CA ARG A 20 -43.55 19.35 -4.13
C ARG A 20 -43.79 20.41 -5.22
N LYS A 21 -42.90 20.49 -6.21
CA LYS A 21 -42.98 21.35 -7.41
C LYS A 21 -42.87 20.49 -8.68
N PRO A 22 -43.97 19.95 -9.22
CA PRO A 22 -43.95 19.04 -10.37
C PRO A 22 -43.23 19.61 -11.60
N GLU A 23 -43.28 20.93 -11.80
CA GLU A 23 -42.62 21.64 -12.90
C GLU A 23 -41.08 21.53 -12.87
N THR A 24 -40.50 21.16 -11.73
CA THR A 24 -39.05 20.95 -11.58
C THR A 24 -38.59 19.55 -12.03
N ALA A 25 -39.52 18.65 -12.36
CA ALA A 25 -39.20 17.28 -12.78
C ALA A 25 -38.15 17.18 -13.91
N PRO A 26 -38.22 17.98 -14.99
CA PRO A 26 -37.18 17.94 -16.04
C PRO A 26 -35.78 18.29 -15.52
N GLN A 27 -35.68 19.26 -14.62
CA GLN A 27 -34.41 19.67 -14.02
C GLN A 27 -33.87 18.60 -13.08
N VAL A 28 -34.73 17.97 -12.27
CA VAL A 28 -34.34 16.87 -11.37
C VAL A 28 -33.85 15.65 -12.17
N ARG A 29 -34.51 15.31 -13.28
CA ARG A 29 -34.05 14.25 -14.19
C ARG A 29 -32.68 14.57 -14.76
N LYS A 30 -32.49 15.78 -15.31
CA LYS A 30 -31.21 16.23 -15.88
C LYS A 30 -30.07 16.19 -14.85
N ASN A 31 -30.33 16.67 -13.63
CA ASN A 31 -29.34 16.65 -12.54
C ASN A 31 -28.99 15.23 -12.12
N THR A 32 -30.00 14.36 -11.98
CA THR A 32 -29.82 12.94 -11.62
C THR A 32 -29.00 12.21 -12.67
N GLN A 33 -29.29 12.41 -13.96
CA GLN A 33 -28.54 11.80 -15.05
C GLN A 33 -27.09 12.29 -15.10
N LYS A 34 -26.84 13.57 -14.78
CA LYS A 34 -25.48 14.11 -14.67
C LYS A 34 -24.71 13.49 -13.48
N GLU A 35 -25.39 13.29 -12.37
CA GLU A 35 -24.81 12.76 -11.12
C GLU A 35 -24.59 11.23 -11.19
N PHE A 36 -25.52 10.51 -11.82
CA PHE A 36 -25.59 9.05 -11.89
C PHE A 36 -25.84 8.60 -13.34
N PRO A 37 -24.87 8.73 -14.25
CA PRO A 37 -25.08 8.50 -15.69
C PRO A 37 -25.50 7.07 -16.03
N GLU A 38 -25.14 6.08 -15.21
CA GLU A 38 -25.54 4.67 -15.37
C GLU A 38 -26.53 4.21 -14.30
N GLY A 39 -27.02 5.14 -13.46
CA GLY A 39 -27.74 4.83 -12.23
C GLY A 39 -26.80 4.70 -11.03
N ILE A 40 -27.27 4.05 -9.97
CA ILE A 40 -26.56 3.87 -8.71
C ILE A 40 -26.10 2.40 -8.63
N PRO A 41 -24.80 2.11 -8.46
CA PRO A 41 -24.34 0.76 -8.27
C PRO A 41 -24.74 0.23 -6.88
N ALA A 42 -24.84 -1.09 -6.74
CA ALA A 42 -25.07 -1.73 -5.46
C ALA A 42 -23.85 -1.56 -4.54
N TYR A 43 -24.01 -0.88 -3.41
CA TYR A 43 -22.95 -0.73 -2.41
C TYR A 43 -23.02 -1.80 -1.31
N GLY A 44 -24.20 -2.33 -1.03
CA GLY A 44 -24.46 -3.20 0.11
C GLY A 44 -24.70 -2.45 1.43
N ALA A 45 -25.34 -3.13 2.39
CA ALA A 45 -25.77 -2.52 3.65
C ALA A 45 -24.58 -2.10 4.53
N ASP A 46 -23.53 -2.91 4.59
CA ASP A 46 -22.35 -2.62 5.43
C ASP A 46 -21.57 -1.39 4.96
N ALA A 47 -21.33 -1.26 3.64
CA ALA A 47 -20.69 -0.08 3.09
C ALA A 47 -21.50 1.19 3.40
N LEU A 48 -22.82 1.12 3.26
CA LEU A 48 -23.71 2.24 3.57
C LEU A 48 -23.67 2.61 5.06
N ARG A 49 -23.75 1.62 5.96
CA ARG A 49 -23.65 1.83 7.42
C ARG A 49 -22.32 2.45 7.81
N PHE A 50 -21.21 1.94 7.26
CA PHE A 50 -19.88 2.51 7.50
C PHE A 50 -19.81 3.96 7.01
N THR A 51 -20.35 4.25 5.83
CA THR A 51 -20.39 5.61 5.27
C THR A 51 -21.06 6.59 6.24
N PHE A 52 -22.22 6.24 6.77
CA PHE A 52 -22.94 7.09 7.70
C PHE A 52 -22.26 7.17 9.07
N ALA A 53 -21.70 6.08 9.59
CA ALA A 53 -20.92 6.11 10.82
C ALA A 53 -19.74 7.08 10.69
N ALA A 54 -19.01 7.03 9.58
CA ALA A 54 -17.85 7.87 9.32
C ALA A 54 -18.20 9.34 8.96
N LEU A 55 -19.45 9.61 8.57
CA LEU A 55 -19.96 10.96 8.30
C LEU A 55 -20.67 11.59 9.51
N ALA A 56 -20.95 10.82 10.57
CA ALA A 56 -21.70 11.25 11.75
C ALA A 56 -20.90 12.17 12.69
N SER A 57 -20.21 13.17 12.13
CA SER A 57 -19.54 14.22 12.91
C SER A 57 -20.57 15.20 13.48
N LEU A 58 -20.40 15.62 14.74
CA LEU A 58 -21.30 16.54 15.41
C LEU A 58 -21.43 17.90 14.69
N GLY A 59 -22.66 18.41 14.57
CA GLY A 59 -22.93 19.78 14.14
C GLY A 59 -22.79 20.06 12.64
N ARG A 60 -22.69 19.03 11.78
CA ARG A 60 -22.61 19.19 10.32
C ARG A 60 -23.79 18.53 9.60
N SER A 61 -24.25 19.16 8.53
CA SER A 61 -25.17 18.54 7.59
C SER A 61 -24.48 17.37 6.89
N ILE A 62 -25.08 16.18 6.97
CA ILE A 62 -24.55 14.99 6.29
C ILE A 62 -25.03 15.03 4.84
N ASN A 63 -24.10 15.31 3.93
CA ASN A 63 -24.32 15.11 2.51
C ASN A 63 -23.79 13.72 2.15
N PHE A 64 -24.67 12.89 1.59
CA PHE A 64 -24.26 11.57 1.11
C PHE A 64 -23.27 11.73 -0.04
N ASP A 65 -22.12 11.07 0.07
CA ASP A 65 -21.09 11.02 -0.97
C ASP A 65 -20.97 9.58 -1.49
N SER A 66 -21.36 9.38 -2.74
CA SER A 66 -21.32 8.08 -3.42
C SER A 66 -19.90 7.53 -3.56
N LYS A 67 -18.90 8.39 -3.79
CA LYS A 67 -17.49 7.99 -3.88
C LYS A 67 -16.97 7.51 -2.54
N ARG A 68 -17.41 8.15 -1.46
CA ARG A 68 -17.06 7.70 -0.11
C ARG A 68 -17.70 6.34 0.22
N CYS A 69 -18.94 6.12 -0.22
CA CYS A 69 -19.61 4.82 -0.08
C CYS A 69 -18.91 3.71 -0.87
N GLU A 70 -18.46 4.01 -2.09
CA GLU A 70 -17.61 3.12 -2.88
C GLU A 70 -16.31 2.76 -2.14
N GLY A 71 -15.66 3.75 -1.51
CA GLY A 71 -14.49 3.52 -0.66
C GLY A 71 -14.74 2.52 0.47
N TYR A 72 -15.90 2.58 1.13
CA TYR A 72 -16.24 1.64 2.20
C TYR A 72 -16.73 0.28 1.68
N ARG A 73 -17.27 0.20 0.46
CA ARG A 73 -17.45 -1.08 -0.23
C ARG A 73 -16.10 -1.75 -0.49
N ASN A 74 -15.09 -0.98 -0.92
CA ASN A 74 -13.73 -1.46 -1.11
C ASN A 74 -13.09 -1.90 0.22
N PHE A 75 -13.39 -1.21 1.33
CA PHE A 75 -13.00 -1.64 2.67
C PHE A 75 -13.59 -3.01 3.04
N CYS A 76 -14.89 -3.24 2.81
CA CYS A 76 -15.50 -4.54 3.03
C CYS A 76 -14.83 -5.64 2.20
N ASN A 77 -14.52 -5.37 0.93
CA ASN A 77 -13.76 -6.29 0.08
C ASN A 77 -12.31 -6.52 0.59
N LYS A 78 -11.66 -5.49 1.16
CA LYS A 78 -10.34 -5.62 1.79
C LYS A 78 -10.40 -6.57 2.98
N LEU A 79 -11.42 -6.48 3.84
CA LEU A 79 -11.65 -7.42 4.96
C LEU A 79 -11.84 -8.86 4.48
N TRP A 80 -12.62 -9.06 3.40
CA TRP A 80 -12.81 -10.37 2.79
C TRP A 80 -11.48 -10.97 2.30
N ASN A 81 -10.71 -10.18 1.54
CA ASN A 81 -9.42 -10.63 1.00
C ASN A 81 -8.38 -10.90 2.10
N ALA A 82 -8.33 -10.05 3.13
CA ALA A 82 -7.49 -10.26 4.30
C ALA A 82 -7.86 -11.55 5.02
N THR A 83 -9.17 -11.81 5.20
CA THR A 83 -9.65 -13.04 5.83
C THR A 83 -9.27 -14.29 5.05
N ARG A 84 -9.48 -14.27 3.72
CA ARG A 84 -9.07 -15.37 2.85
C ARG A 84 -7.57 -15.64 2.96
N PHE A 85 -6.74 -14.61 2.95
CA PHE A 85 -5.30 -14.74 3.12
C PHE A 85 -4.92 -15.35 4.47
N VAL A 86 -5.51 -14.87 5.56
CA VAL A 86 -5.21 -15.37 6.92
C VAL A 86 -5.62 -16.83 7.05
N LEU A 87 -6.85 -17.19 6.63
CA LEU A 87 -7.33 -18.57 6.70
C LEU A 87 -6.46 -19.52 5.87
N MET A 88 -6.05 -19.11 4.66
CA MET A 88 -5.14 -19.91 3.82
C MET A 88 -3.81 -20.25 4.51
N ASN A 89 -3.36 -19.43 5.47
CA ASN A 89 -2.11 -19.63 6.20
C ASN A 89 -2.28 -20.24 7.60
N CYS A 90 -3.50 -20.31 8.12
CA CYS A 90 -3.80 -20.68 9.52
C CYS A 90 -4.67 -21.93 9.62
N GLU A 91 -5.64 -22.11 8.72
CA GLU A 91 -6.54 -23.26 8.74
C GLU A 91 -5.76 -24.56 8.47
N GLY A 92 -5.96 -25.56 9.33
CA GLY A 92 -5.19 -26.81 9.28
C GLY A 92 -3.72 -26.69 9.69
N GLN A 93 -3.27 -25.52 10.15
CA GLN A 93 -1.90 -25.27 10.61
C GLN A 93 -1.85 -25.10 12.13
N ASP A 94 -0.66 -25.31 12.69
CA ASP A 94 -0.42 -25.04 14.12
C ASP A 94 -0.39 -23.52 14.36
N CYS A 95 -1.49 -23.01 14.93
CA CYS A 95 -1.69 -21.61 15.29
C CYS A 95 -1.36 -21.30 16.75
N GLY A 96 -0.56 -22.14 17.43
CA GLY A 96 -0.11 -21.87 18.79
C GLY A 96 -1.25 -21.82 19.81
N LEU A 97 -2.27 -22.65 19.62
CA LEU A 97 -3.46 -22.67 20.49
C LEU A 97 -3.28 -23.54 21.74
N LYS A 98 -2.18 -24.30 21.85
CA LYS A 98 -1.90 -25.14 23.02
C LYS A 98 -1.90 -24.26 24.28
N GLU A 99 -2.78 -24.56 25.22
CA GLU A 99 -2.80 -23.87 26.50
C GLU A 99 -1.55 -24.19 27.30
N HIS A 100 -0.96 -23.16 27.89
CA HIS A 100 0.19 -23.26 28.78
C HIS A 100 0.26 -22.00 29.65
N THR A 101 0.79 -22.17 30.85
CA THR A 101 0.99 -21.12 31.84
C THR A 101 2.30 -20.37 31.58
N LYS A 102 2.43 -19.18 32.17
CA LYS A 102 3.69 -18.41 32.16
C LYS A 102 4.87 -19.21 32.74
N ALA A 103 4.61 -20.05 33.74
CA ALA A 103 5.62 -20.91 34.36
C ALA A 103 6.13 -21.99 33.40
N GLU A 104 5.23 -22.57 32.58
CA GLU A 104 5.61 -23.59 31.59
C GLU A 104 6.45 -23.03 30.43
N CYS A 105 6.39 -21.72 30.18
CA CYS A 105 7.24 -21.01 29.21
C CYS A 105 8.64 -20.67 29.74
N ALA A 106 8.88 -20.79 31.04
CA ALA A 106 10.18 -20.46 31.64
C ALA A 106 11.29 -21.31 31.01
N VAL A 107 12.54 -20.84 31.06
CA VAL A 107 13.69 -21.56 30.51
C VAL A 107 13.76 -22.97 31.11
N GLY A 108 13.73 -23.99 30.25
CA GLY A 108 13.70 -25.40 30.65
C GLY A 108 12.31 -25.97 30.94
N GLY A 109 11.25 -25.17 30.85
CA GLY A 109 9.86 -25.61 31.00
C GLY A 109 9.31 -26.35 29.76
N PRO A 110 8.18 -27.07 29.90
CA PRO A 110 7.62 -27.90 28.83
C PRO A 110 7.05 -27.13 27.63
N ALA A 111 6.84 -25.81 27.76
CA ALA A 111 6.45 -24.92 26.68
C ALA A 111 7.53 -23.89 26.35
N HIS A 112 8.75 -24.05 26.87
CA HIS A 112 9.88 -23.17 26.55
C HIS A 112 10.17 -23.21 25.05
N GLY A 113 10.26 -22.03 24.43
CA GLY A 113 10.47 -21.91 22.99
C GLY A 113 9.29 -22.37 22.13
N TYR A 114 8.11 -22.64 22.72
CA TYR A 114 6.93 -23.06 21.97
C TYR A 114 6.47 -22.00 20.95
N MET A 115 6.56 -20.72 21.32
CA MET A 115 6.32 -19.60 20.40
C MET A 115 7.39 -18.54 20.58
N SER A 116 7.95 -18.08 19.46
CA SER A 116 8.90 -16.99 19.40
C SER A 116 8.30 -15.83 18.63
N PHE A 117 7.72 -14.87 19.35
CA PHE A 117 7.09 -13.69 18.74
C PHE A 117 8.14 -12.72 18.19
N SER A 118 7.94 -12.31 16.95
CA SER A 118 8.76 -11.29 16.31
C SER A 118 8.42 -9.88 16.83
N GLN A 119 9.27 -8.89 16.51
CA GLN A 119 8.94 -7.49 16.75
C GLN A 119 7.66 -7.05 16.03
N ALA A 120 7.37 -7.60 14.84
CA ALA A 120 6.14 -7.29 14.11
C ALA A 120 4.88 -7.88 14.79
N ASP A 121 4.99 -9.07 15.38
CA ASP A 121 3.87 -9.69 16.11
C ASP A 121 3.53 -8.91 17.38
N ARG A 122 4.57 -8.51 18.12
CA ARG A 122 4.44 -7.66 19.31
C ARG A 122 3.88 -6.29 18.94
N TRP A 123 4.34 -5.74 17.82
CA TRP A 123 3.90 -4.44 17.32
C TRP A 123 2.42 -4.40 16.97
N ILE A 124 1.92 -5.33 16.15
CA ILE A 124 0.50 -5.30 15.76
C ILE A 124 -0.41 -5.56 16.97
N SER A 125 0.05 -6.41 17.90
CA SER A 125 -0.61 -6.66 19.18
C SER A 125 -0.64 -5.41 20.07
N SER A 126 0.42 -4.61 20.08
CA SER A 126 0.45 -3.30 20.77
C SER A 126 -0.53 -2.32 20.11
N LYS A 127 -0.47 -2.18 18.79
CA LYS A 127 -1.31 -1.24 18.03
C LYS A 127 -2.79 -1.50 18.24
N ILE A 128 -3.24 -2.76 18.23
CA ILE A 128 -4.65 -3.06 18.42
C ILE A 128 -5.14 -2.69 19.83
N GLN A 129 -4.28 -2.69 20.87
CA GLN A 129 -4.69 -2.21 22.21
C GLN A 129 -5.05 -0.73 22.21
N ARG A 130 -4.30 0.09 21.47
CA ARG A 130 -4.59 1.53 21.31
C ARG A 130 -5.91 1.71 20.56
N VAL A 131 -6.13 0.95 19.50
CA VAL A 131 -7.38 0.97 18.72
C VAL A 131 -8.58 0.55 19.56
N GLU A 132 -8.46 -0.50 20.37
CA GLU A 132 -9.52 -0.93 21.30
C GLU A 132 -9.90 0.20 22.27
N ALA A 133 -8.91 0.94 22.80
CA ALA A 133 -9.16 2.08 23.69
C ALA A 133 -9.82 3.26 22.95
N ASP A 134 -9.33 3.60 21.75
CA ASP A 134 -9.89 4.69 20.93
C ASP A 134 -11.33 4.39 20.49
N VAL A 135 -11.61 3.14 20.12
CA VAL A 135 -12.95 2.67 19.78
C VAL A 135 -13.88 2.72 20.99
N ALA A 136 -13.42 2.25 22.15
CA ALA A 136 -14.22 2.31 23.38
C ALA A 136 -14.57 3.75 23.76
N LYS A 137 -13.60 4.68 23.66
CA LYS A 137 -13.82 6.12 23.87
C LYS A 137 -14.80 6.68 22.85
N GLY A 138 -14.64 6.36 21.57
CA GLY A 138 -15.52 6.81 20.50
C GLY A 138 -16.98 6.39 20.72
N PHE A 139 -17.22 5.17 21.18
CA PHE A 139 -18.56 4.73 21.55
C PHE A 139 -19.10 5.45 22.79
N ALA A 140 -18.29 5.62 23.84
CA ALA A 140 -18.71 6.32 25.06
C ALA A 140 -19.10 7.79 24.80
N GLU A 141 -18.43 8.44 23.84
CA GLU A 141 -18.68 9.83 23.45
C GLU A 141 -19.68 9.97 22.29
N TYR A 142 -20.28 8.87 21.81
CA TYR A 142 -21.14 8.84 20.62
C TYR A 142 -20.48 9.40 19.34
N ARG A 143 -19.14 9.32 19.27
CA ARG A 143 -18.31 9.72 18.13
C ARG A 143 -18.06 8.55 17.21
N LEU A 144 -19.11 8.12 16.50
CA LEU A 144 -19.05 7.02 15.53
C LEU A 144 -18.07 7.29 14.37
N ASP A 145 -17.84 8.57 14.06
CA ASP A 145 -16.84 9.00 13.09
C ASP A 145 -15.43 8.63 13.54
N ASN A 146 -15.10 8.86 14.81
CA ASN A 146 -13.82 8.46 15.39
C ASN A 146 -13.67 6.93 15.42
N VAL A 147 -14.73 6.20 15.78
CA VAL A 147 -14.73 4.72 15.78
C VAL A 147 -14.44 4.19 14.38
N ALA A 148 -15.18 4.67 13.37
CA ALA A 148 -15.05 4.25 11.99
C ALA A 148 -13.63 4.53 11.45
N ASN A 149 -13.08 5.72 11.72
CA ASN A 149 -11.74 6.09 11.27
C ASN A 149 -10.65 5.26 11.96
N ALA A 150 -10.72 5.07 13.29
CA ALA A 150 -9.73 4.28 14.03
C ALA A 150 -9.67 2.82 13.54
N ILE A 151 -10.82 2.20 13.27
CA ILE A 151 -10.89 0.84 12.72
C ILE A 151 -10.38 0.83 11.27
N TYR A 152 -10.82 1.77 10.44
CA TYR A 152 -10.39 1.86 9.04
C TYR A 152 -8.86 1.98 8.94
N ASP A 153 -8.29 2.93 9.67
CA ASP A 153 -6.85 3.22 9.63
C ASP A 153 -6.04 2.02 10.12
N PHE A 154 -6.48 1.36 11.20
CA PHE A 154 -5.79 0.16 11.68
C PHE A 154 -5.86 -1.00 10.68
N VAL A 155 -7.06 -1.33 10.18
CA VAL A 155 -7.24 -2.46 9.27
C VAL A 155 -6.49 -2.24 7.97
N TRP A 156 -6.59 -1.05 7.39
CA TRP A 156 -6.00 -0.74 6.10
C TRP A 156 -4.50 -0.50 6.22
N ASN A 157 -4.11 0.50 7.01
CA ASN A 157 -2.76 1.06 7.02
C ASN A 157 -1.80 0.33 7.97
N GLU A 158 -2.29 -0.48 8.92
CA GLU A 158 -1.44 -1.22 9.86
C GLU A 158 -1.49 -2.72 9.62
N PHE A 159 -2.69 -3.30 9.63
CA PHE A 159 -2.86 -4.74 9.47
C PHE A 159 -2.59 -5.19 8.03
N CYS A 160 -3.33 -4.63 7.06
CA CYS A 160 -3.24 -5.12 5.68
C CYS A 160 -1.98 -4.68 4.94
N ASP A 161 -1.63 -3.40 5.00
CA ASP A 161 -0.54 -2.87 4.19
C ASP A 161 0.85 -3.20 4.75
N TRP A 162 0.94 -3.54 6.05
CA TRP A 162 2.19 -3.89 6.71
C TRP A 162 2.18 -5.29 7.31
N TYR A 163 1.35 -5.54 8.33
CA TYR A 163 1.48 -6.79 9.09
C TYR A 163 1.25 -8.04 8.23
N LEU A 164 0.26 -8.04 7.32
CA LEU A 164 0.05 -9.15 6.39
C LEU A 164 1.28 -9.38 5.48
N GLU A 165 1.90 -8.32 4.98
CA GLU A 165 3.09 -8.43 4.11
C GLU A 165 4.31 -8.94 4.89
N ILE A 166 4.51 -8.48 6.13
CA ILE A 166 5.57 -8.97 7.02
C ILE A 166 5.34 -10.45 7.37
N ALA A 167 4.10 -10.80 7.71
CA ALA A 167 3.73 -12.17 8.09
C ALA A 167 3.96 -13.16 6.94
N LYS A 168 3.76 -12.77 5.67
CA LYS A 168 4.13 -13.61 4.51
C LYS A 168 5.60 -13.98 4.53
N VAL A 169 6.48 -13.03 4.85
CA VAL A 169 7.93 -13.28 4.93
C VAL A 169 8.24 -14.22 6.09
N GLN A 170 7.66 -13.95 7.26
CA GLN A 170 7.90 -14.73 8.48
C GLN A 170 7.39 -16.17 8.36
N ILE A 171 6.24 -16.39 7.73
CA ILE A 171 5.70 -17.73 7.49
C ILE A 171 6.59 -18.52 6.52
N ASN A 172 7.16 -17.86 5.52
CA ASN A 172 8.00 -18.53 4.52
C ASN A 172 9.44 -18.78 4.98
N THR A 173 9.97 -17.95 5.88
CA THR A 173 11.40 -17.96 6.24
C THR A 173 11.69 -18.30 7.70
N GLY A 174 10.71 -18.17 8.59
CA GLY A 174 10.88 -18.43 10.02
C GLY A 174 10.95 -19.91 10.36
N ASP A 175 11.50 -20.21 11.53
CA ASP A 175 11.45 -21.55 12.11
C ASP A 175 10.02 -21.92 12.58
N ALA A 176 9.80 -23.19 12.97
CA ALA A 176 8.47 -23.66 13.38
C ALA A 176 7.86 -22.85 14.54
N SER A 177 8.67 -22.36 15.48
CA SER A 177 8.22 -21.55 16.62
C SER A 177 7.79 -20.15 16.20
N GLN A 178 8.56 -19.53 15.29
CA GLN A 178 8.27 -18.22 14.71
C GLN A 178 7.04 -18.27 13.79
N GLN A 179 6.94 -19.28 12.93
CA GLN A 179 5.78 -19.46 12.06
C GLN A 179 4.49 -19.65 12.88
N ARG A 180 4.56 -20.46 13.95
CA ARG A 180 3.45 -20.66 14.89
C ARG A 180 3.05 -19.35 15.57
N ALA A 181 4.01 -18.58 16.06
CA ALA A 181 3.76 -17.28 16.70
C ALA A 181 3.12 -16.27 15.73
N THR A 182 3.58 -16.26 14.47
CA THR A 182 3.03 -15.40 13.41
C THR A 182 1.58 -15.81 13.08
N ARG A 183 1.31 -17.10 12.88
CA ARG A 183 -0.05 -17.62 12.64
C ARG A 183 -0.98 -17.31 13.81
N ARG A 184 -0.51 -17.52 15.04
CA ARG A 184 -1.24 -17.18 16.28
C ARG A 184 -1.64 -15.71 16.28
N THR A 185 -0.71 -14.82 15.96
CA THR A 185 -0.94 -13.37 16.00
C THR A 185 -1.84 -12.92 14.85
N LEU A 186 -1.65 -13.42 13.63
CA LEU A 186 -2.54 -13.17 12.48
C LEU A 186 -3.99 -13.52 12.78
N ILE A 187 -4.26 -14.76 13.19
CA ILE A 187 -5.64 -15.23 13.35
C ILE A 187 -6.34 -14.52 14.50
N ARG A 188 -5.62 -14.23 15.60
CA ARG A 188 -6.17 -13.52 16.77
C ARG A 188 -6.42 -12.05 16.51
N THR A 189 -5.54 -11.40 15.76
CA THR A 189 -5.70 -10.00 15.36
C THR A 189 -6.90 -9.86 14.42
N LEU A 190 -7.03 -10.73 13.41
CA LEU A 190 -8.18 -10.74 12.50
C LEU A 190 -9.49 -10.99 13.25
N GLU A 191 -9.53 -11.99 14.14
CA GLU A 191 -10.71 -12.29 14.95
C GLU A 191 -11.16 -11.07 15.77
N THR A 192 -10.20 -10.33 16.33
CA THR A 192 -10.46 -9.11 17.11
C THR A 192 -10.95 -7.97 16.21
N ILE A 193 -10.35 -7.77 15.02
CA ILE A 193 -10.82 -6.80 14.01
C ILE A 193 -12.29 -7.05 13.66
N LEU A 194 -12.68 -8.31 13.44
CA LEU A 194 -14.05 -8.66 13.07
C LEU A 194 -15.05 -8.34 14.19
N ARG A 195 -14.67 -8.55 15.45
CA ARG A 195 -15.49 -8.10 16.60
C ARG A 195 -15.54 -6.57 16.69
N LEU A 196 -14.42 -5.88 16.49
CA LEU A 196 -14.37 -4.41 16.54
C LEU A 196 -15.31 -3.76 15.51
N VAL A 197 -15.28 -4.25 14.27
CA VAL A 197 -16.04 -3.66 13.16
C VAL A 197 -17.52 -4.06 13.16
N HIS A 198 -17.91 -5.12 13.87
CA HIS A 198 -19.27 -5.67 13.83
C HIS A 198 -20.41 -4.68 14.08
N PRO A 199 -20.33 -3.75 15.06
CA PRO A 199 -21.38 -2.75 15.27
C PRO A 199 -21.66 -1.87 14.03
N ILE A 200 -20.64 -1.68 13.18
CA ILE A 200 -20.71 -0.86 11.97
C ILE A 200 -21.09 -1.73 10.76
N THR A 201 -20.44 -2.88 10.57
CA THR A 201 -20.61 -3.77 9.41
C THR A 201 -21.09 -5.16 9.81
N PRO A 202 -22.33 -5.33 10.29
CA PRO A 202 -22.77 -6.55 10.93
C PRO A 202 -22.80 -7.77 10.01
N PHE A 203 -23.09 -7.61 8.71
CA PHE A 203 -23.32 -8.76 7.83
C PHE A 203 -22.01 -9.43 7.43
N ILE A 204 -21.06 -8.67 6.88
CA ILE A 204 -19.75 -9.20 6.47
C ILE A 204 -18.93 -9.68 7.65
N SER A 205 -18.98 -8.97 8.78
CA SER A 205 -18.21 -9.37 9.97
C SER A 205 -18.73 -10.69 10.56
N GLU A 206 -20.04 -10.91 10.58
CA GLU A 206 -20.63 -12.18 11.02
C GLU A 206 -20.18 -13.33 10.10
N GLU A 207 -20.35 -13.18 8.79
CA GLU A 207 -19.98 -14.21 7.80
C GLU A 207 -18.49 -14.60 7.92
N LEU A 208 -17.60 -13.62 8.04
CA LEU A 208 -16.16 -13.85 8.17
C LEU A 208 -15.80 -14.43 9.54
N TRP A 209 -16.41 -13.94 10.62
CA TRP A 209 -16.07 -14.33 11.98
C TRP A 209 -16.42 -15.79 12.25
N GLN A 210 -17.52 -16.31 11.68
CA GLN A 210 -17.91 -17.72 11.79
C GLN A 210 -16.84 -18.69 11.25
N LYS A 211 -16.01 -18.24 10.29
CA LYS A 211 -14.88 -19.03 9.76
C LYS A 211 -13.59 -18.81 10.56
N VAL A 212 -13.35 -17.56 10.97
CA VAL A 212 -12.12 -17.16 11.66
C VAL A 212 -12.09 -17.62 13.11
N ALA A 213 -13.19 -17.49 13.84
CA ALA A 213 -13.24 -17.72 15.28
C ALA A 213 -12.90 -19.16 15.70
N PRO A 214 -13.33 -20.22 14.98
CA PRO A 214 -12.88 -21.58 15.27
C PRO A 214 -11.37 -21.76 15.15
N VAL A 215 -10.77 -21.27 14.06
CA VAL A 215 -9.30 -21.33 13.83
C VAL A 215 -8.56 -20.49 14.87
N ALA A 216 -9.16 -19.39 15.32
CA ALA A 216 -8.61 -18.58 16.40
C ALA A 216 -8.70 -19.28 17.77
N GLY A 217 -9.55 -20.31 17.96
CA GLY A 217 -9.86 -20.86 19.28
C GLY A 217 -10.76 -19.91 20.10
N ARG A 218 -11.76 -19.31 19.46
CA ARG A 218 -12.81 -18.43 20.02
C ARG A 218 -14.18 -18.71 19.39
N ALA A 219 -14.43 -19.94 18.96
CA ALA A 219 -15.70 -20.34 18.39
C ALA A 219 -16.88 -19.92 19.30
N GLY A 220 -17.97 -19.51 18.66
CA GLY A 220 -19.21 -19.14 19.33
C GLY A 220 -20.34 -19.06 18.32
N PRO A 221 -21.59 -18.90 18.79
CA PRO A 221 -22.77 -18.95 17.94
C PRO A 221 -22.93 -17.75 17.01
N SER A 222 -22.49 -16.55 17.41
CA SER A 222 -22.53 -15.32 16.60
C SER A 222 -21.57 -14.28 17.17
N VAL A 223 -21.00 -13.45 16.29
CA VAL A 223 -20.13 -12.34 16.71
C VAL A 223 -20.92 -11.27 17.48
N SER A 224 -22.23 -11.17 17.25
CA SER A 224 -23.14 -10.22 17.91
C SER A 224 -23.28 -10.42 19.42
N ILE A 225 -23.02 -11.63 19.92
CA ILE A 225 -23.06 -11.97 21.35
C ILE A 225 -21.69 -12.38 21.90
N ALA A 226 -20.64 -12.28 21.08
CA ALA A 226 -19.27 -12.48 21.54
C ALA A 226 -18.83 -11.32 22.44
N ALA A 227 -17.96 -11.61 23.41
CA ALA A 227 -17.41 -10.55 24.27
C ALA A 227 -16.68 -9.50 23.41
N TYR A 228 -17.06 -8.22 23.58
CA TYR A 228 -16.45 -7.14 22.84
C TYR A 228 -14.98 -6.96 23.25
N PRO A 229 -14.06 -6.63 22.32
CA PRO A 229 -12.66 -6.41 22.64
C PRO A 229 -12.45 -5.29 23.67
N VAL A 230 -11.50 -5.49 24.59
CA VAL A 230 -11.15 -4.54 25.64
C VAL A 230 -9.64 -4.40 25.69
N SER A 231 -9.17 -3.15 25.62
CA SER A 231 -7.76 -2.79 25.70
C SER A 231 -7.13 -3.29 27.00
N GLN A 232 -5.94 -3.86 26.87
CA GLN A 232 -5.03 -4.25 27.94
C GLN A 232 -3.76 -3.38 27.80
N PRO A 233 -3.70 -2.21 28.46
CA PRO A 233 -2.60 -1.26 28.33
C PRO A 233 -1.21 -1.87 28.61
N GLU A 234 -1.14 -2.89 29.46
CA GLU A 234 0.09 -3.63 29.77
C GLU A 234 0.67 -4.42 28.59
N ARG A 235 -0.09 -4.60 27.50
CA ARG A 235 0.37 -5.21 26.25
C ARG A 235 0.87 -4.19 25.23
N ILE A 236 0.83 -2.90 25.55
CA ILE A 236 1.42 -1.86 24.71
C ILE A 236 2.94 -1.99 24.79
N ASP A 237 3.57 -2.07 23.62
CA ASP A 237 4.98 -2.33 23.44
C ASP A 237 5.62 -1.24 22.57
N GLU A 238 6.09 -0.19 23.22
CA GLU A 238 6.67 0.97 22.53
C GLU A 238 7.95 0.64 21.79
N GLN A 239 8.71 -0.37 22.26
CA GLN A 239 9.93 -0.82 21.59
C GLN A 239 9.61 -1.53 20.28
N ALA A 240 8.58 -2.38 20.27
CA ALA A 240 8.09 -3.01 19.04
C ALA A 240 7.52 -1.98 18.07
N GLU A 241 6.77 -0.99 18.57
CA GLU A 241 6.28 0.14 17.78
C GLU A 241 7.41 0.95 17.15
N ALA A 242 8.44 1.33 17.91
CA ALA A 242 9.60 2.04 17.40
C ALA A 242 10.40 1.20 16.37
N HIS A 243 10.53 -0.10 16.60
CA HIS A 243 11.20 -1.01 15.68
C HIS A 243 10.51 -1.06 14.32
N VAL A 244 9.18 -1.24 14.29
CA VAL A 244 8.44 -1.26 13.03
C VAL A 244 8.36 0.14 12.41
N ALA A 245 8.27 1.21 13.20
CA ALA A 245 8.35 2.57 12.67
C ALA A 245 9.67 2.82 11.91
N LYS A 246 10.82 2.41 12.47
CA LYS A 246 12.13 2.46 11.78
C LYS A 246 12.11 1.67 10.47
N LEU A 247 11.53 0.47 10.47
CA LEU A 247 11.36 -0.34 9.26
C LEU A 247 10.51 0.39 8.20
N LYS A 248 9.39 1.01 8.59
CA LYS A 248 8.53 1.76 7.67
C LYS A 248 9.29 2.89 6.99
N THR A 249 10.02 3.70 7.77
CA THR A 249 10.83 4.81 7.23
C THR A 249 11.88 4.33 6.23
N LEU A 250 12.51 3.18 6.46
CA LEU A 250 13.48 2.60 5.52
C LEU A 250 12.83 2.17 4.20
N VAL A 251 11.67 1.50 4.27
CA VAL A 251 10.93 1.09 3.06
C VAL A 251 10.49 2.31 2.25
N ASP A 252 9.99 3.35 2.91
CA ASP A 252 9.56 4.58 2.23
C ASP A 252 10.75 5.34 1.62
N ALA A 253 11.90 5.37 2.29
CA ALA A 253 13.14 5.90 1.71
C ALA A 253 13.53 5.14 0.43
N CYS A 254 13.45 3.81 0.42
CA CYS A 254 13.68 3.01 -0.79
C CYS A 254 12.67 3.34 -1.91
N ARG A 255 11.38 3.54 -1.57
CA ARG A 255 10.36 3.91 -2.56
C ARG A 255 10.61 5.30 -3.15
N ASN A 256 11.04 6.25 -2.32
CA ASN A 256 11.38 7.61 -2.76
C ASN A 256 12.61 7.61 -3.69
N LEU A 257 13.70 6.94 -3.28
CA LEU A 257 14.90 6.77 -4.11
C LEU A 257 14.55 6.17 -5.48
N ARG A 258 13.67 5.17 -5.49
CA ARG A 258 13.18 4.55 -6.73
C ARG A 258 12.47 5.55 -7.65
N GLY A 259 11.62 6.40 -7.08
CA GLY A 259 10.91 7.47 -7.81
C GLY A 259 11.88 8.50 -8.38
N GLU A 260 12.87 8.92 -7.59
CA GLU A 260 13.93 9.85 -8.03
C GLU A 260 14.76 9.29 -9.19
N MET A 261 15.06 7.98 -9.14
CA MET A 261 15.76 7.27 -10.20
C MET A 261 14.86 6.90 -11.40
N ASN A 262 13.57 7.29 -11.38
CA ASN A 262 12.56 6.97 -12.38
C ASN A 262 12.48 5.46 -12.74
N VAL A 263 12.59 4.61 -11.71
CA VAL A 263 12.61 3.16 -11.88
C VAL A 263 11.21 2.59 -11.65
N SER A 264 10.81 1.62 -12.47
CA SER A 264 9.55 0.90 -12.27
C SER A 264 9.45 0.32 -10.84
N PRO A 265 8.28 0.44 -10.18
CA PRO A 265 7.99 -0.24 -8.92
C PRO A 265 8.16 -1.77 -8.96
N ALA A 266 8.11 -2.38 -10.14
CA ALA A 266 8.25 -3.82 -10.31
C ALA A 266 9.71 -4.30 -10.37
N THR A 267 10.67 -3.42 -10.68
CA THR A 267 12.07 -3.79 -10.84
C THR A 267 12.72 -4.10 -9.50
N LYS A 268 13.32 -5.27 -9.33
CA LYS A 268 14.09 -5.56 -8.11
C LYS A 268 15.47 -4.94 -8.19
N LEU A 269 15.85 -4.19 -7.15
CA LEU A 269 17.18 -3.57 -7.04
C LEU A 269 17.86 -3.94 -5.72
N PRO A 270 19.19 -4.07 -5.70
CA PRO A 270 19.93 -4.23 -4.45
C PRO A 270 19.89 -2.93 -3.64
N LEU A 271 19.67 -3.05 -2.34
CA LEU A 271 19.84 -1.96 -1.39
C LEU A 271 21.23 -2.03 -0.79
N TYR A 272 22.00 -0.96 -0.93
CA TYR A 272 23.29 -0.80 -0.26
C TYR A 272 23.10 0.10 0.95
N VAL A 273 23.54 -0.36 2.11
CA VAL A 273 23.36 0.34 3.38
C VAL A 273 24.63 0.38 4.21
N LEU A 274 24.88 1.53 4.81
CA LEU A 274 25.82 1.70 5.90
C LEU A 274 25.05 2.22 7.13
N GLY A 275 25.16 1.51 8.26
CA GLY A 275 24.43 1.83 9.48
C GLY A 275 24.39 0.65 10.45
N ASP A 276 23.35 0.58 11.28
CA ASP A 276 23.11 -0.51 12.24
C ASP A 276 23.01 -1.88 11.55
N ALA A 277 24.15 -2.58 11.49
CA ALA A 277 24.28 -3.83 10.77
C ALA A 277 23.42 -4.95 11.35
N ALA A 278 23.25 -4.99 12.68
CA ALA A 278 22.41 -6.00 13.33
C ALA A 278 20.95 -5.82 12.92
N PHE A 279 20.44 -4.58 12.99
CA PHE A 279 19.09 -4.28 12.55
C PHE A 279 18.90 -4.57 11.07
N MET A 280 19.78 -4.06 10.18
CA MET A 280 19.63 -4.24 8.73
C MET A 280 19.69 -5.70 8.30
N LYS A 281 20.55 -6.51 8.92
CA LYS A 281 20.59 -7.96 8.67
C LYS A 281 19.30 -8.64 9.11
N SER A 282 18.78 -8.29 10.30
CA SER A 282 17.52 -8.86 10.81
C SER A 282 16.29 -8.44 9.99
N ALA A 283 16.25 -7.19 9.52
CA ALA A 283 15.16 -6.61 8.74
C ALA A 283 15.25 -6.94 7.24
N GLY A 284 16.40 -7.45 6.76
CA GLY A 284 16.72 -7.69 5.36
C GLY A 284 15.61 -8.42 4.58
N PRO A 285 15.13 -9.59 5.03
CA PRO A 285 14.07 -10.33 4.33
C PRO A 285 12.77 -9.52 4.16
N VAL A 286 12.40 -8.75 5.19
CA VAL A 286 11.21 -7.90 5.17
C VAL A 286 11.40 -6.69 4.25
N LEU A 287 12.56 -6.04 4.30
CA LEU A 287 12.93 -4.96 3.38
C LEU A 287 12.90 -5.44 1.92
N GLN A 288 13.44 -6.63 1.63
CA GLN A 288 13.42 -7.20 0.28
C GLN A 288 11.99 -7.37 -0.25
N ALA A 289 11.09 -7.86 0.58
CA ALA A 289 9.69 -8.05 0.19
C ALA A 289 8.95 -6.72 0.00
N LEU A 290 9.02 -5.80 0.98
CA LEU A 290 8.19 -4.60 1.01
C LEU A 290 8.73 -3.43 0.16
N ALA A 291 10.05 -3.37 -0.08
CA ALA A 291 10.69 -2.34 -0.93
C ALA A 291 11.07 -2.85 -2.34
N LYS A 292 10.68 -4.08 -2.69
CA LYS A 292 11.01 -4.74 -3.97
C LYS A 292 12.52 -4.75 -4.23
N LEU A 293 13.25 -5.39 -3.32
CA LEU A 293 14.70 -5.55 -3.41
C LEU A 293 15.05 -7.01 -3.73
N ASN A 294 16.18 -7.23 -4.40
CA ASN A 294 16.75 -8.58 -4.54
C ASN A 294 17.82 -8.86 -3.48
N GLU A 295 18.43 -7.83 -2.88
CA GLU A 295 19.49 -7.94 -1.88
C GLU A 295 19.42 -6.76 -0.90
N VAL A 296 19.85 -6.98 0.34
CA VAL A 296 20.22 -5.91 1.29
C VAL A 296 21.68 -6.12 1.67
N LYS A 297 22.56 -5.34 1.06
CA LYS A 297 24.01 -5.40 1.29
C LYS A 297 24.41 -4.37 2.33
N VAL A 298 24.82 -4.87 3.50
CA VAL A 298 25.31 -4.05 4.61
C VAL A 298 26.83 -3.90 4.48
N PHE A 299 27.30 -2.66 4.52
CA PHE A 299 28.71 -2.31 4.48
C PHE A 299 29.22 -2.05 5.90
N ASP A 300 30.41 -2.55 6.21
CA ASP A 300 31.05 -2.37 7.53
C ASP A 300 31.97 -1.13 7.56
N SER A 301 32.37 -0.61 6.40
CA SER A 301 33.25 0.56 6.28
C SER A 301 32.66 1.67 5.42
N GLU A 302 32.93 2.91 5.81
CA GLU A 302 32.52 4.10 5.06
C GLU A 302 33.21 4.21 3.70
N ALA A 303 34.47 3.79 3.61
CA ALA A 303 35.23 3.81 2.36
C ALA A 303 34.61 2.90 1.30
N GLU A 304 34.30 1.64 1.65
CA GLU A 304 33.68 0.68 0.71
C GLU A 304 32.27 1.12 0.31
N TRP A 305 31.49 1.61 1.27
CA TRP A 305 30.15 2.12 0.99
C TRP A 305 30.20 3.32 0.03
N THR A 306 31.09 4.28 0.27
CA THR A 306 31.25 5.47 -0.56
C THR A 306 31.64 5.10 -2.00
N GLN A 307 32.55 4.14 -2.16
CA GLN A 307 32.93 3.63 -3.47
C GLN A 307 31.76 2.94 -4.18
N ALA A 308 30.95 2.16 -3.45
CA ALA A 308 29.81 1.45 -4.02
C ALA A 308 28.61 2.36 -4.33
N ALA A 309 28.42 3.43 -3.56
CA ALA A 309 27.32 4.38 -3.68
C ALA A 309 27.62 5.59 -4.59
N ALA A 310 28.85 5.73 -5.09
CA ALA A 310 29.37 6.94 -5.74
C ALA A 310 28.50 7.52 -6.88
N ALA A 311 27.72 6.68 -7.57
CA ALA A 311 26.89 7.06 -8.70
C ALA A 311 25.37 7.01 -8.42
N ALA A 312 24.96 6.74 -7.18
CA ALA A 312 23.56 6.57 -6.81
C ALA A 312 23.07 7.68 -5.85
N PRO A 313 21.82 8.14 -5.98
CA PRO A 313 21.21 8.98 -4.96
C PRO A 313 21.22 8.30 -3.59
N VAL A 314 21.53 9.07 -2.55
CA VAL A 314 21.64 8.59 -1.17
C VAL A 314 20.51 9.18 -0.34
N ALA A 315 19.80 8.33 0.38
CA ALA A 315 18.87 8.73 1.44
C ALA A 315 19.51 8.49 2.81
N VAL A 316 19.18 9.36 3.77
CA VAL A 316 19.61 9.22 5.18
C VAL A 316 18.38 9.00 6.05
N VAL A 317 18.39 7.91 6.82
CA VAL A 317 17.32 7.53 7.75
C VAL A 317 17.94 7.28 9.12
N GLY A 318 17.85 8.27 10.01
CA GLY A 318 18.59 8.24 11.28
C GLY A 318 20.08 8.14 11.02
N GLU A 319 20.72 7.10 11.54
CA GLU A 319 22.15 6.81 11.31
C GLU A 319 22.42 5.98 10.05
N ALA A 320 21.38 5.51 9.35
CA ALA A 320 21.52 4.68 8.16
C ALA A 320 21.64 5.54 6.89
N ARG A 321 22.65 5.25 6.07
CA ARG A 321 22.83 5.79 4.72
C ARG A 321 22.51 4.71 3.71
N LEU A 322 21.60 5.01 2.78
CA LEU A 322 20.95 4.05 1.88
C LEU A 322 21.09 4.52 0.44
N CYS A 323 21.39 3.61 -0.48
CA CYS A 323 21.19 3.85 -1.90
C CYS A 323 20.68 2.59 -2.60
N LEU A 324 19.84 2.76 -3.62
CA LEU A 324 19.49 1.66 -4.51
C LEU A 324 20.57 1.55 -5.57
N PHE A 325 21.27 0.41 -5.59
CA PHE A 325 22.26 0.16 -6.62
C PHE A 325 21.56 -0.36 -7.87
N MET A 326 21.81 0.31 -8.98
CA MET A 326 21.39 -0.16 -10.30
C MET A 326 22.64 -0.52 -11.07
N GLU A 327 22.75 -1.79 -11.43
CA GLU A 327 23.73 -2.19 -12.42
C GLU A 327 23.28 -1.62 -13.76
N VAL A 328 23.90 -0.52 -14.17
CA VAL A 328 23.75 -0.04 -15.53
C VAL A 328 24.47 -1.07 -16.39
N ASP A 329 23.72 -1.87 -17.15
CA ASP A 329 24.30 -2.62 -18.26
C ASP A 329 24.81 -1.59 -19.27
N VAL A 330 26.07 -1.20 -19.09
CA VAL A 330 26.73 -0.18 -19.89
C VAL A 330 26.70 -0.57 -21.38
N ALA A 331 26.72 -1.88 -21.70
CA ALA A 331 26.63 -2.34 -23.07
C ALA A 331 25.21 -2.14 -23.64
N ALA A 332 24.17 -2.57 -22.92
CA ALA A 332 22.79 -2.36 -23.34
C ALA A 332 22.42 -0.86 -23.40
N GLU A 333 22.91 -0.06 -22.46
CA GLU A 333 22.67 1.38 -22.41
C GLU A 333 23.40 2.11 -23.55
N LYS A 334 24.64 1.72 -23.86
CA LYS A 334 25.34 2.18 -25.08
C LYS A 334 24.55 1.85 -26.34
N ILE A 335 23.98 0.63 -26.44
CA ILE A 335 23.15 0.24 -27.59
C ILE A 335 21.88 1.09 -27.66
N ARG A 336 21.20 1.33 -26.53
CA ARG A 336 19.98 2.15 -26.46
C ARG A 336 20.24 3.58 -26.88
N LEU A 337 21.27 4.20 -26.32
CA LEU A 337 21.66 5.59 -26.63
C LEU A 337 22.11 5.71 -28.09
N ARG A 338 22.86 4.74 -28.65
CA ARG A 338 23.22 4.74 -30.08
C ARG A 338 22.00 4.63 -31.00
N LYS A 339 21.00 3.82 -30.65
CA LYS A 339 19.73 3.76 -31.40
C LYS A 339 18.99 5.09 -31.35
N GLU A 340 18.99 5.75 -30.20
CA GLU A 340 18.34 7.05 -30.03
C GLU A 340 19.07 8.16 -30.79
N VAL A 341 20.42 8.16 -30.78
CA VAL A 341 21.26 9.02 -31.63
C VAL A 341 20.88 8.85 -33.09
N ALA A 342 20.89 7.61 -33.59
CA ALA A 342 20.54 7.34 -35.00
C ALA A 342 19.11 7.77 -35.35
N ARG A 343 18.16 7.63 -34.42
CA ARG A 343 16.77 8.11 -34.59
C ARG A 343 16.73 9.64 -34.68
N LEU A 344 17.39 10.34 -33.76
CA LEU A 344 17.43 11.80 -33.72
C LEU A 344 18.13 12.39 -34.94
N GLU A 345 19.28 11.83 -35.34
CA GLU A 345 19.99 12.21 -36.58
C GLU A 345 19.11 12.00 -37.82
N GLY A 346 18.37 10.88 -37.88
CA GLY A 346 17.42 10.62 -38.96
C GLY A 346 16.27 11.63 -39.01
N GLU A 347 15.72 12.03 -37.87
CA GLU A 347 14.66 13.05 -37.80
C GLU A 347 15.18 14.46 -38.14
N ILE A 348 16.38 14.81 -37.70
CA ILE A 348 17.07 16.05 -38.08
C ILE A 348 17.32 16.07 -39.59
N GLY A 349 17.81 14.97 -40.16
CA GLY A 349 18.04 14.84 -41.60
C GLY A 349 16.76 15.02 -42.44
N LYS A 350 15.64 14.46 -41.99
CA LYS A 350 14.32 14.65 -42.65
C LYS A 350 13.85 16.10 -42.58
N ALA A 351 13.98 16.74 -41.41
CA ALA A 351 13.56 18.13 -41.22
C ALA A 351 14.43 19.09 -42.04
N ASN A 352 15.76 18.91 -42.01
CA ASN A 352 16.69 19.68 -42.82
C ASN A 352 16.49 19.45 -44.32
N GLY A 353 16.16 18.24 -44.77
CA GLY A 353 15.85 17.96 -46.17
C GLY A 353 14.61 18.68 -46.69
N LYS A 354 13.61 18.94 -45.82
CA LYS A 354 12.46 19.79 -46.16
C LYS A 354 12.88 21.27 -46.21
N LEU A 355 13.63 21.72 -45.21
CA LEU A 355 14.09 23.11 -45.11
C LEU A 355 15.11 23.50 -46.18
N SER A 356 15.85 22.55 -46.75
CA SER A 356 16.78 22.77 -47.86
C SER A 356 16.11 22.71 -49.24
N ASN A 357 14.84 22.31 -49.32
CA ASN A 357 14.11 22.26 -50.58
C ASN A 357 13.49 23.63 -50.88
N GLU A 358 14.08 24.35 -51.84
CA GLU A 358 13.64 25.69 -52.23
C GLU A 358 12.16 25.76 -52.61
N ALA A 359 11.60 24.70 -53.23
CA ALA A 359 10.18 24.64 -53.57
C ALA A 359 9.26 24.50 -52.35
N PHE A 360 9.76 23.88 -51.26
CA PHE A 360 9.04 23.77 -49.99
C PHE A 360 9.10 25.10 -49.24
N VAL A 361 10.28 25.71 -49.12
CA VAL A 361 10.47 27.00 -48.44
C VAL A 361 9.67 28.12 -49.14
N ALA A 362 9.59 28.10 -50.47
CA ALA A 362 8.85 29.11 -51.24
C ALA A 362 7.32 28.98 -51.17
N LYS A 363 6.79 27.78 -50.83
CA LYS A 363 5.33 27.49 -50.87
C LYS A 363 4.72 27.16 -49.51
N ALA A 364 5.52 26.79 -48.51
CA ALA A 364 5.02 26.43 -47.19
C ALA A 364 4.60 27.68 -46.39
N PRO A 365 3.51 27.62 -45.61
CA PRO A 365 3.13 28.69 -44.70
C PRO A 365 4.24 29.01 -43.68
N PRO A 366 4.42 30.27 -43.26
CA PRO A 366 5.45 30.66 -42.29
C PRO A 366 5.43 29.85 -40.98
N ALA A 367 4.23 29.53 -40.48
CA ALA A 367 4.05 28.71 -39.27
C ALA A 367 4.60 27.28 -39.41
N VAL A 368 4.55 26.71 -40.62
CA VAL A 368 5.09 25.36 -40.89
C VAL A 368 6.61 25.38 -40.96
N ILE A 369 7.20 26.44 -41.51
CA ILE A 369 8.65 26.64 -41.56
C ILE A 369 9.19 26.85 -40.14
N GLU A 370 8.54 27.70 -39.34
CA GLU A 370 8.90 27.95 -37.95
C GLU A 370 8.79 26.68 -37.09
N GLN A 371 7.75 25.87 -37.31
CA GLN A 371 7.59 24.59 -36.64
C GLN A 371 8.71 23.60 -36.98
N GLU A 372 9.12 23.47 -38.24
CA GLU A 372 10.21 22.59 -38.64
C GLU A 372 11.58 23.10 -38.14
N LEU A 373 11.83 24.42 -38.13
CA LEU A 373 13.02 25.02 -37.53
C LEU A 373 13.10 24.76 -36.03
N LYS A 374 11.99 24.95 -35.30
CA LYS A 374 11.91 24.64 -33.86
C LYS A 374 12.15 23.15 -33.60
N ARG A 375 11.59 22.28 -34.45
CA ARG A 375 11.77 20.83 -34.35
C ARG A 375 13.23 20.41 -34.53
N VAL A 376 13.97 21.03 -35.46
CA VAL A 376 15.41 20.83 -35.62
C VAL A 376 16.15 21.23 -34.35
N ALA A 377 15.90 22.44 -33.83
CA ALA A 377 16.56 22.94 -32.62
C ALA A 377 16.31 22.04 -31.39
N ASP A 378 15.06 21.59 -31.18
CA ASP A 378 14.69 20.70 -30.07
C ASP A 378 15.38 19.33 -30.17
N PHE A 379 15.49 18.77 -31.39
CA PHE A 379 16.18 17.50 -31.61
C PHE A 379 17.70 17.64 -31.48
N GLU A 380 18.31 18.72 -31.96
CA GLU A 380 19.74 18.99 -31.79
C GLU A 380 20.12 19.16 -30.31
N ALA A 381 19.32 19.91 -29.55
CA ALA A 381 19.51 20.06 -28.10
C ALA A 381 19.40 18.72 -27.36
N THR A 382 18.50 17.85 -27.80
CA THR A 382 18.35 16.49 -27.23
C THR A 382 19.52 15.59 -27.63
N LEU A 383 19.93 15.64 -28.90
CA LEU A 383 21.06 14.87 -29.44
C LEU A 383 22.36 15.19 -28.71
N LEU A 384 22.62 16.47 -28.42
CA LEU A 384 23.77 16.91 -27.63
C LEU A 384 23.80 16.26 -26.24
N LYS A 385 22.66 16.21 -25.54
CA LYS A 385 22.56 15.59 -24.21
C LYS A 385 22.80 14.09 -24.27
N VAL A 386 22.20 13.41 -25.26
CA VAL A 386 22.34 11.96 -25.44
C VAL A 386 23.79 11.58 -25.80
N ASN A 387 24.44 12.36 -26.68
CA ASN A 387 25.86 12.14 -27.03
C ASN A 387 26.80 12.38 -25.84
N ALA A 388 26.56 13.42 -25.04
CA ALA A 388 27.34 13.65 -23.83
C ALA A 388 27.24 12.47 -22.84
N GLN A 389 26.03 11.92 -22.68
CA GLN A 389 25.80 10.73 -21.85
C GLN A 389 26.50 9.48 -22.41
N LEU A 390 26.47 9.28 -23.74
CA LEU A 390 27.16 8.17 -24.40
C LEU A 390 28.68 8.26 -24.21
N ILE A 391 29.28 9.44 -24.36
CA ILE A 391 30.71 9.68 -24.14
C ILE A 391 31.10 9.38 -22.69
N GLN A 392 30.29 9.80 -21.71
CA GLN A 392 30.54 9.47 -20.30
C GLN A 392 30.53 7.95 -20.06
N LEU A 393 29.57 7.23 -20.64
CA LEU A 393 29.50 5.75 -20.53
C LEU A 393 30.65 5.05 -21.27
N GLU A 394 31.18 5.64 -22.35
CA GLU A 394 32.37 5.14 -23.06
C GLU A 394 33.66 5.36 -22.27
N ALA A 395 33.73 6.41 -21.46
CA ALA A 395 34.86 6.69 -20.57
C ALA A 395 34.83 5.87 -19.26
N MET A 396 33.72 5.21 -18.92
CA MET A 396 33.67 4.32 -17.75
C MET A 396 34.53 3.07 -17.99
N PRO A 397 35.47 2.74 -17.08
CA PRO A 397 36.29 1.54 -17.22
C PRO A 397 35.39 0.29 -17.24
N ALA A 398 35.64 -0.61 -18.18
CA ALA A 398 35.03 -1.93 -18.18
C ALA A 398 35.42 -2.63 -16.88
N LYS A 399 34.46 -2.81 -15.96
CA LYS A 399 34.68 -3.66 -14.80
C LYS A 399 34.80 -5.09 -15.32
N SER A 400 35.99 -5.67 -15.13
CA SER A 400 36.35 -7.06 -15.41
C SER A 400 35.46 -8.03 -14.64
#